data_AF-A0A353G2U4-F1
#
_entry.id   AF-A0A353G2U4-F1
#
_cell.length_a   1.000
_cell.length_b   1.000
_cell.length_c   1.000
_cell.angle_alpha   90.00
_cell.angle_beta   90.00
_cell.angle_gamma   90.00
#
_symmetry.space_group_name_H-M   'P 1'
#
loop_
_entity.id
_entity.type
_entity.pdbx_description
1 polymer ?
#
loop_
_entity_poly.entity_id
_entity_poly.type
_entity_poly.pdbx_seq_one_letter_code
_entity_poly.pdbx_strand_id
1 'polypeptide(L)'
;MGQYDTQQVCLNGHQITENYHRSPEFRRKFCAECGASTIYQCPSCKHEIKGHYHVEGVIAIGFKTSVPTHCENCGSTFPWTEAKAKLASKLAKKSEINYFGFVEQICSRFHLVAKQMRTRHADRESLHVNDEYDAQDLLHSLLHIYFDDIRPEEWTPSYAGGCSRVDFLLKDEKIIIEVKKTRQTLKARDVGEELIVDSRRYRAHPDCKKLLCFVYDPEGWISNPCGLENDLNKKEDDFELKVLIVPKGH
;
A
#
# COMPACT_ATOMS: atom_id res chain seq x y z
N MET A 1 -22.41 36.53 -38.34
CA MET A 1 -22.37 36.41 -36.86
C MET A 1 -22.09 34.95 -36.55
N GLY A 2 -21.10 34.61 -35.71
CA GLY A 2 -20.79 33.20 -35.46
C GLY A 2 -21.53 32.64 -34.25
N GLN A 3 -21.85 31.34 -34.30
CA GLN A 3 -22.62 30.64 -33.27
C GLN A 3 -21.98 29.29 -32.92
N TYR A 4 -22.13 28.86 -31.66
CA TYR A 4 -21.75 27.52 -31.26
C TYR A 4 -22.84 26.52 -31.67
N ASP A 5 -22.42 25.36 -32.17
CA ASP A 5 -23.25 24.16 -32.20
C ASP A 5 -23.11 23.42 -30.86
N THR A 6 -23.68 22.23 -30.78
CA THR A 6 -23.68 21.36 -29.62
C THR A 6 -22.85 20.12 -29.90
N GLN A 7 -22.04 19.68 -28.96
CA GLN A 7 -21.30 18.42 -29.07
C GLN A 7 -22.05 17.28 -28.38
N GLN A 8 -21.88 16.07 -28.92
CA GLN A 8 -22.34 14.83 -28.31
C GLN A 8 -21.12 14.05 -27.82
N VAL A 9 -21.17 13.61 -26.57
CA VAL A 9 -20.05 12.94 -25.88
C VAL A 9 -20.58 11.69 -25.17
N CYS A 10 -19.80 10.62 -25.15
CA CYS A 10 -20.15 9.43 -24.38
C CYS A 10 -19.89 9.61 -22.87
N LEU A 11 -20.54 8.80 -22.03
CA LEU A 11 -20.34 8.88 -20.56
C LEU A 11 -18.89 8.62 -20.11
N ASN A 12 -18.04 8.07 -20.99
CA ASN A 12 -16.59 7.88 -20.75
C ASN A 12 -15.71 9.01 -21.34
N GLY A 13 -16.28 9.99 -22.04
CA GLY A 13 -15.58 11.20 -22.49
C GLY A 13 -15.09 11.19 -23.93
N HIS A 14 -15.43 10.18 -24.74
CA HIS A 14 -15.15 10.19 -26.18
C HIS A 14 -16.15 11.09 -26.90
N GLN A 15 -15.65 12.07 -27.65
CA GLN A 15 -16.47 12.95 -28.49
C GLN A 15 -16.99 12.17 -29.70
N ILE A 16 -18.30 12.23 -29.91
CA ILE A 16 -18.99 11.56 -31.03
C ILE A 16 -19.10 12.50 -32.22
N THR A 17 -19.54 13.73 -31.96
CA THR A 17 -19.62 14.81 -32.93
C THR A 17 -19.54 16.14 -32.18
N GLU A 18 -18.93 17.14 -32.78
CA GLU A 18 -18.95 18.53 -32.31
C GLU A 18 -20.10 19.36 -32.93
N ASN A 19 -20.87 18.74 -33.83
CA ASN A 19 -21.91 19.35 -34.66
C ASN A 19 -23.23 18.57 -34.56
N TYR A 20 -23.82 18.52 -33.36
CA TYR A 20 -25.02 17.75 -33.09
C TYR A 20 -26.19 18.24 -33.95
N HIS A 21 -26.44 19.54 -34.04
CA HIS A 21 -27.58 20.07 -34.80
C HIS A 21 -27.31 20.15 -36.30
N ARG A 22 -26.11 20.57 -36.70
CA ARG A 22 -25.76 20.72 -38.13
C ARG A 22 -25.52 19.41 -38.86
N SER A 23 -25.08 18.36 -38.16
CA SER A 23 -24.73 17.07 -38.78
C SER A 23 -25.39 15.89 -38.04
N PRO A 24 -26.72 15.76 -38.12
CA PRO A 24 -27.47 14.72 -37.42
C PRO A 24 -27.08 13.28 -37.80
N GLU A 25 -26.53 13.07 -38.98
CA GLU A 25 -26.05 11.78 -39.50
C GLU A 25 -24.90 11.19 -38.68
N PHE A 26 -24.13 12.01 -37.95
CA PHE A 26 -23.05 11.54 -37.09
C PHE A 26 -23.48 11.25 -35.65
N ARG A 27 -24.75 11.51 -35.30
CA ARG A 27 -25.26 11.23 -33.96
C ARG A 27 -25.27 9.72 -33.72
N ARG A 28 -24.86 9.31 -32.52
CA ARG A 28 -24.91 7.90 -32.11
C ARG A 28 -25.56 7.77 -30.75
N LYS A 29 -26.35 6.71 -30.51
CA LYS A 29 -26.90 6.42 -29.17
C LYS A 29 -25.83 5.87 -28.22
N PHE A 30 -24.84 5.17 -28.78
CA PHE A 30 -23.74 4.52 -28.07
C PHE A 30 -22.40 4.84 -28.75
N CYS A 31 -21.35 4.91 -27.95
CA CYS A 31 -19.99 5.11 -28.41
C CYS A 31 -19.45 3.86 -29.12
N ALA A 32 -18.82 4.04 -30.28
CA ALA A 32 -18.20 2.92 -31.00
C ALA A 32 -16.89 2.42 -30.37
N GLU A 33 -16.21 3.25 -29.57
CA GLU A 33 -14.94 2.89 -28.95
C GLU A 33 -15.12 2.11 -27.64
N CYS A 34 -16.14 2.46 -26.84
CA CYS A 34 -16.31 1.89 -25.49
C CYS A 34 -17.72 1.40 -25.16
N GLY A 35 -18.68 1.50 -26.08
CA GLY A 35 -20.06 1.03 -25.88
C GLY A 35 -20.93 1.86 -24.93
N ALA A 36 -20.37 2.89 -24.27
CA ALA A 36 -21.13 3.72 -23.34
C ALA A 36 -22.22 4.55 -24.05
N SER A 37 -23.31 4.83 -23.35
CA SER A 37 -24.35 5.74 -23.84
C SER A 37 -23.81 7.16 -24.01
N THR A 38 -24.50 7.95 -24.83
CA THR A 38 -24.09 9.30 -25.20
C THR A 38 -25.06 10.36 -24.70
N ILE A 39 -24.54 11.54 -24.39
CA ILE A 39 -25.30 12.72 -24.01
C ILE A 39 -24.84 13.93 -24.82
N TYR A 40 -25.75 14.85 -25.09
CA TYR A 40 -25.48 16.15 -25.71
C TYR A 40 -25.95 17.31 -24.80
N GLN A 41 -26.49 16.97 -23.63
CA GLN A 41 -27.01 17.88 -22.62
C GLN A 41 -26.44 17.51 -21.25
N CYS A 42 -26.25 18.52 -20.41
CA CYS A 42 -25.87 18.34 -19.02
C CYS A 42 -26.92 17.49 -18.29
N PRO A 43 -26.52 16.38 -17.62
CA PRO A 43 -27.46 15.56 -16.87
C PRO A 43 -28.21 16.35 -15.79
N SER A 44 -27.52 17.32 -15.16
CA SER A 44 -27.99 18.13 -14.04
C SER A 44 -28.94 19.26 -14.44
N CYS A 45 -28.59 20.06 -15.45
CA CYS A 45 -29.36 21.26 -15.81
C CYS A 45 -29.94 21.25 -17.23
N LYS A 46 -29.70 20.18 -18.00
CA LYS A 46 -30.12 20.01 -19.40
C LYS A 46 -29.55 21.02 -20.41
N HIS A 47 -28.67 21.93 -19.98
CA HIS A 47 -27.94 22.83 -20.88
C HIS A 47 -27.12 22.02 -21.90
N GLU A 48 -27.18 22.42 -23.16
CA GLU A 48 -26.47 21.73 -24.23
C GLU A 48 -24.95 21.85 -24.06
N ILE A 49 -24.23 20.78 -24.41
CA ILE A 49 -22.78 20.74 -24.26
C ILE A 49 -22.19 21.53 -25.43
N LYS A 50 -21.53 22.64 -25.14
CA LYS A 50 -20.95 23.55 -26.14
C LYS A 50 -20.05 22.84 -27.15
N GLY A 51 -20.44 22.85 -28.41
CA GLY A 51 -19.75 22.23 -29.54
C GLY A 51 -18.93 23.22 -30.37
N HIS A 52 -18.78 22.92 -31.66
CA HIS A 52 -17.92 23.70 -32.56
C HIS A 52 -18.48 25.10 -32.83
N TYR A 53 -17.59 26.09 -32.96
CA TYR A 53 -17.96 27.45 -33.31
C TYR A 53 -17.97 27.66 -34.82
N HIS A 54 -19.12 28.07 -35.36
CA HIS A 54 -19.30 28.26 -36.79
C HIS A 54 -19.47 29.73 -37.15
N VAL A 55 -18.78 30.17 -38.21
CA VAL A 55 -19.00 31.45 -38.87
C VAL A 55 -19.47 31.19 -40.29
N GLU A 56 -20.57 31.80 -40.69
CA GLU A 56 -21.11 31.67 -42.04
C GLU A 56 -20.07 32.09 -43.11
N GLY A 57 -19.88 31.25 -44.13
CA GLY A 57 -18.92 31.50 -45.21
C GLY A 57 -17.45 31.21 -44.87
N VAL A 58 -17.12 30.76 -43.65
CA VAL A 58 -15.74 30.47 -43.23
C VAL A 58 -15.56 28.99 -42.90
N ILE A 59 -14.58 28.35 -43.55
CA ILE A 59 -14.16 26.98 -43.24
C ILE A 59 -12.88 27.06 -42.40
N ALA A 60 -12.98 26.73 -41.12
CA ALA A 60 -11.84 26.61 -40.23
C ALA A 60 -11.38 25.14 -40.18
N ILE A 61 -10.12 24.88 -40.52
CA ILE A 61 -9.53 23.54 -40.51
C ILE A 61 -8.49 23.49 -39.38
N GLY A 62 -8.54 22.46 -38.53
CA GLY A 62 -7.50 22.16 -37.54
C GLY A 62 -7.81 22.56 -36.09
N PHE A 63 -8.92 23.24 -35.81
CA PHE A 63 -9.35 23.50 -34.43
C PHE A 63 -10.20 22.34 -33.91
N LYS A 64 -9.72 21.65 -32.86
CA LYS A 64 -10.47 20.58 -32.20
C LYS A 64 -11.28 21.15 -31.05
N THR A 65 -12.59 20.91 -31.01
CA THR A 65 -13.42 21.22 -29.85
C THR A 65 -13.07 20.28 -28.70
N SER A 66 -12.63 20.83 -27.55
CA SER A 66 -12.35 20.01 -26.37
C SER A 66 -13.62 19.55 -25.68
N VAL A 67 -13.58 18.35 -25.08
CA VAL A 67 -14.65 17.84 -24.22
C VAL A 67 -14.54 18.54 -22.85
N PRO A 68 -15.56 19.29 -22.41
CA PRO A 68 -15.49 20.08 -21.18
C PRO A 68 -15.49 19.18 -19.93
N THR A 69 -14.86 19.63 -18.85
CA THR A 69 -14.85 18.90 -17.58
C THR A 69 -16.05 19.22 -16.69
N HIS A 70 -16.58 20.45 -16.81
CA HIS A 70 -17.70 20.99 -16.05
C HIS A 70 -18.71 21.65 -16.99
N CYS A 71 -19.98 21.68 -16.57
CA CYS A 71 -21.01 22.41 -17.29
C CYS A 71 -20.81 23.93 -17.11
N GLU A 72 -20.76 24.67 -18.22
CA GLU A 72 -20.61 26.14 -18.20
C GLU A 72 -21.82 26.88 -17.59
N ASN A 73 -23.01 26.25 -17.59
CA ASN A 73 -24.23 26.85 -17.06
C ASN A 73 -24.41 26.62 -15.55
N CYS A 74 -24.25 25.38 -15.07
CA CYS A 74 -24.53 25.03 -13.67
C CYS A 74 -23.30 24.61 -12.86
N GLY A 75 -22.11 24.55 -13.47
CA GLY A 75 -20.86 24.21 -12.79
C GLY A 75 -20.68 22.74 -12.41
N SER A 76 -21.68 21.87 -12.61
CA SER A 76 -21.57 20.45 -12.24
C SER A 76 -20.53 19.73 -13.09
N THR A 77 -19.80 18.79 -12.47
CA THR A 77 -18.89 17.88 -13.15
C THR A 77 -19.63 17.00 -14.14
N PHE A 78 -19.03 16.75 -15.30
CA PHE A 78 -19.55 15.76 -16.23
C PHE A 78 -19.17 14.33 -15.80
N PRO A 79 -19.97 13.31 -16.18
CA PRO A 79 -19.72 11.92 -15.78
C PRO A 79 -18.33 11.37 -16.12
N TRP A 80 -17.77 11.76 -17.27
CA TRP A 80 -16.42 11.32 -17.67
C TRP A 80 -15.32 11.93 -16.82
N THR A 81 -15.52 13.14 -16.28
CA THR A 81 -14.59 13.79 -15.36
C THR A 81 -14.53 13.02 -14.05
N GLU A 82 -15.70 12.64 -13.52
CA GLU A 82 -15.80 11.82 -12.31
C GLU A 82 -15.24 10.41 -12.52
N ALA A 83 -15.53 9.79 -13.66
CA ALA A 83 -14.98 8.47 -13.99
C ALA A 83 -13.44 8.51 -14.06
N LYS A 84 -12.87 9.54 -14.69
CA LYS A 84 -11.42 9.73 -14.78
C LYS A 84 -10.80 9.99 -13.40
N ALA A 85 -11.43 10.78 -12.55
CA ALA A 85 -10.99 11.02 -11.17
C ALA A 85 -11.06 9.76 -10.28
N LYS A 86 -12.12 8.96 -10.43
CA LYS A 86 -12.25 7.65 -9.75
C LYS A 86 -11.18 6.67 -10.20
N LEU A 87 -10.86 6.64 -11.49
CA LEU A 87 -9.78 5.79 -12.01
C LEU A 87 -8.41 6.25 -11.49
N ALA A 88 -8.13 7.56 -11.51
CA ALA A 88 -6.89 8.12 -11.01
C ALA A 88 -6.68 7.83 -9.51
N SER A 89 -7.71 8.01 -8.68
CA SER A 89 -7.64 7.69 -7.25
C SER A 89 -7.50 6.18 -6.99
N LYS A 90 -8.14 5.33 -7.80
CA LYS A 90 -7.98 3.86 -7.72
C LYS A 90 -6.57 3.41 -8.10
N LEU A 91 -5.95 4.02 -9.12
CA LEU A 91 -4.58 3.73 -9.52
C LEU A 91 -3.57 4.18 -8.46
N ALA A 92 -3.75 5.37 -7.87
CA ALA A 92 -2.90 5.86 -6.78
C ALA A 92 -2.96 4.94 -5.54
N LYS A 93 -4.13 4.37 -5.21
CA LYS A 93 -4.27 3.41 -4.10
C LYS A 93 -3.67 2.03 -4.38
N LYS A 94 -3.43 1.67 -5.64
CA LYS A 94 -2.96 0.32 -6.02
C LYS A 94 -1.43 0.19 -5.93
N SER A 95 -0.70 1.28 -5.70
CA SER A 95 0.77 1.30 -5.69
C SER A 95 1.39 1.58 -4.32
N GLU A 96 0.66 1.41 -3.21
CA GLU A 96 1.33 1.32 -1.91
C GLU A 96 2.01 -0.05 -1.81
N ILE A 97 3.33 -0.05 -1.89
CA ILE A 97 4.15 -1.24 -1.61
C ILE A 97 3.90 -1.61 -0.14
N ASN A 98 3.41 -2.84 0.10
CA ASN A 98 3.15 -3.31 1.45
C ASN A 98 4.45 -3.81 2.11
N TYR A 99 5.29 -2.87 2.52
CA TYR A 99 6.56 -3.13 3.20
C TYR A 99 6.41 -3.97 4.46
N PHE A 100 5.35 -3.73 5.26
CA PHE A 100 5.09 -4.52 6.46
C PHE A 100 4.83 -6.00 6.13
N GLY A 101 4.08 -6.25 5.04
CA GLY A 101 3.85 -7.59 4.53
C GLY A 101 5.13 -8.29 4.06
N PHE A 102 6.14 -7.55 3.58
CA PHE A 102 7.44 -8.13 3.25
C PHE A 102 8.21 -8.58 4.50
N VAL A 103 8.16 -7.81 5.60
CA VAL A 103 8.75 -8.24 6.88
C VAL A 103 8.06 -9.50 7.38
N GLU A 104 6.72 -9.53 7.39
CA GLU A 104 5.95 -10.73 7.77
C GLU A 104 6.33 -11.94 6.91
N GLN A 105 6.50 -11.74 5.59
CA GLN A 105 6.90 -12.79 4.67
C GLN A 105 8.32 -13.30 4.97
N ILE A 106 9.29 -12.42 5.19
CA ILE A 106 10.66 -12.79 5.58
C ILE A 106 10.63 -13.62 6.86
N CYS A 107 10.00 -13.10 7.92
CA CYS A 107 9.96 -13.76 9.22
C CYS A 107 9.24 -15.12 9.15
N SER A 108 8.12 -15.23 8.43
CA SER A 108 7.40 -16.51 8.25
C SER A 108 8.21 -17.59 7.52
N ARG A 109 9.17 -17.18 6.68
CA ARG A 109 10.06 -18.08 5.92
C ARG A 109 11.41 -18.28 6.59
N PHE A 110 11.69 -17.56 7.67
CA PHE A 110 12.99 -17.56 8.35
C PHE A 110 13.47 -18.97 8.70
N HIS A 111 12.61 -19.80 9.31
CA HIS A 111 13.00 -21.17 9.69
C HIS A 111 13.36 -22.04 8.48
N LEU A 112 12.69 -21.85 7.33
CA LEU A 112 13.02 -22.58 6.10
C LEU A 112 14.42 -22.20 5.59
N VAL A 113 14.75 -20.90 5.61
CA VAL A 113 16.09 -20.41 5.26
C VAL A 113 17.13 -20.98 6.22
N ALA A 114 16.91 -20.84 7.53
CA ALA A 114 17.82 -21.36 8.55
C ALA A 114 18.05 -22.87 8.42
N LYS A 115 17.01 -23.66 8.10
CA LYS A 115 17.14 -25.10 7.84
C LYS A 115 17.89 -25.39 6.55
N GLN A 116 17.64 -24.63 5.48
CA GLN A 116 18.33 -24.80 4.19
C GLN A 116 19.83 -24.55 4.35
N MET A 117 20.24 -23.57 5.14
CA MET A 117 21.66 -23.26 5.38
C MET A 117 22.41 -24.44 5.99
N ARG A 118 21.76 -25.26 6.82
CA ARG A 118 22.36 -26.46 7.43
C ARG A 118 22.70 -27.56 6.40
N THR A 119 22.09 -27.52 5.21
CA THR A 119 22.34 -28.51 4.15
C THR A 119 23.52 -28.06 3.30
N ARG A 120 24.72 -28.52 3.64
CA ARG A 120 25.97 -28.12 3.00
C ARG A 120 26.62 -29.27 2.23
N HIS A 121 27.18 -28.96 1.06
CA HIS A 121 27.99 -29.92 0.32
C HIS A 121 29.28 -30.25 1.08
N ALA A 122 29.61 -31.54 1.18
CA ALA A 122 30.84 -32.05 1.79
C ALA A 122 31.06 -31.56 3.24
N ASP A 123 29.99 -31.57 4.05
CA ASP A 123 30.02 -31.28 5.49
C ASP A 123 30.73 -29.97 5.87
N ARG A 124 30.67 -28.98 4.97
CA ARG A 124 31.23 -27.64 5.23
C ARG A 124 30.49 -26.96 6.38
N GLU A 125 31.23 -26.15 7.13
CA GLU A 125 30.69 -25.30 8.17
C GLU A 125 29.58 -24.37 7.63
N SER A 126 28.54 -24.21 8.44
CA SER A 126 27.37 -23.36 8.17
C SER A 126 27.25 -22.27 9.22
N LEU A 127 26.51 -21.20 8.90
CA LEU A 127 25.93 -20.35 9.92
C LEU A 127 24.90 -21.17 10.71
N HIS A 128 25.06 -21.24 12.02
CA HIS A 128 24.13 -21.87 12.94
C HIS A 128 23.39 -20.78 13.72
N VAL A 129 22.06 -20.89 13.79
CA VAL A 129 21.23 -19.96 14.58
C VAL A 129 21.07 -20.55 15.99
N ASN A 130 22.02 -20.25 16.88
CA ASN A 130 22.07 -20.82 18.23
C ASN A 130 21.38 -19.90 19.24
N ASP A 131 21.62 -18.59 19.11
CA ASP A 131 21.07 -17.56 19.99
C ASP A 131 20.31 -16.45 19.23
N GLU A 132 19.98 -15.40 19.96
CA GLU A 132 19.22 -14.25 19.46
C GLU A 132 20.05 -13.39 18.50
N TYR A 133 21.35 -13.23 18.74
CA TYR A 133 22.24 -12.47 17.88
C TYR A 133 22.44 -13.19 16.53
N ASP A 134 22.61 -14.51 16.54
CA ASP A 134 22.64 -15.28 15.29
C ASP A 134 21.33 -15.14 14.48
N ALA A 135 20.20 -15.04 15.19
CA ALA A 135 18.89 -14.84 14.56
C ALA A 135 18.76 -13.44 13.97
N GLN A 136 19.26 -12.42 14.68
CA GLN A 136 19.34 -11.04 14.22
C GLN A 136 20.23 -10.93 12.97
N ASP A 137 21.41 -11.53 12.95
CA ASP A 137 22.35 -11.48 11.81
C ASP A 137 21.74 -12.08 10.53
N LEU A 138 21.08 -13.24 10.66
CA LEU A 138 20.40 -13.85 9.53
C LEU A 138 19.20 -13.01 9.08
N LEU A 139 18.43 -12.45 10.02
CA LEU A 139 17.28 -11.62 9.68
C LEU A 139 17.71 -10.34 8.97
N HIS A 140 18.75 -9.67 9.47
CA HIS A 140 19.33 -8.46 8.88
C HIS A 140 19.73 -8.71 7.43
N SER A 141 20.41 -9.84 7.18
CA SER A 141 20.80 -10.26 5.83
C SER A 141 19.59 -10.41 4.87
N LEU A 142 18.46 -10.89 5.38
CA LEU A 142 17.23 -11.05 4.59
C LEU A 142 16.47 -9.73 4.37
N LEU A 143 16.55 -8.79 5.32
CA LEU A 143 15.92 -7.47 5.20
C LEU A 143 16.51 -6.66 4.03
N HIS A 144 17.81 -6.79 3.75
CA HIS A 144 18.46 -6.16 2.59
C HIS A 144 17.85 -6.53 1.22
N ILE A 145 16.96 -7.52 1.14
CA ILE A 145 16.23 -7.85 -0.10
C ILE A 145 15.24 -6.74 -0.49
N TYR A 146 14.64 -6.04 0.49
CA TYR A 146 13.54 -5.09 0.24
C TYR A 146 13.75 -3.69 0.85
N PHE A 147 14.75 -3.50 1.71
CA PHE A 147 14.92 -2.28 2.51
C PHE A 147 16.32 -1.68 2.33
N ASP A 148 16.36 -0.36 2.14
CA ASP A 148 17.60 0.40 1.91
C ASP A 148 18.17 1.02 3.21
N ASP A 149 17.36 1.71 4.03
CA ASP A 149 17.77 2.31 5.34
C ASP A 149 17.36 1.41 6.52
N ILE A 150 18.19 0.39 6.79
CA ILE A 150 18.09 -0.49 7.96
C ILE A 150 19.08 -0.01 9.02
N ARG A 151 18.58 0.37 10.19
CA ARG A 151 19.40 0.83 11.32
C ARG A 151 19.43 -0.21 12.42
N PRO A 152 20.52 -0.98 12.55
CA PRO A 152 20.68 -1.89 13.68
C PRO A 152 20.98 -1.10 14.95
N GLU A 153 20.51 -1.61 16.09
CA GLU A 153 20.89 -1.11 17.41
C GLU A 153 20.58 0.40 17.68
N GLU A 154 19.52 0.93 17.06
CA GLU A 154 19.10 2.34 17.23
C GLU A 154 18.54 2.59 18.65
N TRP A 155 18.88 3.73 19.26
CA TRP A 155 18.39 4.10 20.60
C TRP A 155 17.03 4.80 20.54
N THR A 156 16.11 4.39 21.40
CA THR A 156 14.86 5.12 21.63
C THR A 156 15.06 6.36 22.48
N PRO A 157 14.20 7.39 22.30
CA PRO A 157 14.06 8.45 23.29
C PRO A 157 13.80 7.87 24.69
N SER A 158 14.14 8.64 25.73
CA SER A 158 13.86 8.23 27.10
C SER A 158 12.34 8.11 27.31
N TYR A 159 11.91 6.94 27.75
CA TYR A 159 10.54 6.65 28.15
C TYR A 159 10.54 6.10 29.56
N ALA A 160 9.70 6.68 30.43
CA ALA A 160 9.63 6.34 31.85
C ALA A 160 11.01 6.31 32.57
N GLY A 161 11.93 7.19 32.14
CA GLY A 161 13.27 7.31 32.72
C GLY A 161 14.32 6.35 32.17
N GLY A 162 14.01 5.52 31.17
CA GLY A 162 14.96 4.62 30.51
C GLY A 162 15.00 4.81 29.00
N CYS A 163 16.18 4.66 28.41
CA CYS A 163 16.35 4.49 26.96
C CYS A 163 16.48 2.99 26.67
N SER A 164 15.90 2.52 25.57
CA SER A 164 16.10 1.15 25.10
C SER A 164 16.66 1.16 23.70
N ARG A 165 17.40 0.12 23.38
CA ARG A 165 17.96 -0.10 22.06
C ARG A 165 17.04 -1.06 21.32
N VAL A 166 16.66 -0.73 20.10
CA VAL A 166 15.86 -1.61 19.25
C VAL A 166 16.81 -2.47 18.41
N ASP A 167 16.38 -3.66 18.03
CA ASP A 167 17.20 -4.52 17.19
C ASP A 167 17.35 -3.94 15.78
N PHE A 168 16.23 -3.61 15.12
CA PHE A 168 16.23 -2.95 13.82
C PHE A 168 15.16 -1.86 13.72
N LEU A 169 15.54 -0.73 13.14
CA LEU A 169 14.63 0.29 12.63
C LEU A 169 14.73 0.36 11.11
N LEU A 170 13.63 0.05 10.42
CA LEU A 170 13.43 0.35 8.99
C LEU A 170 12.94 1.79 8.89
N LYS A 171 13.86 2.71 8.61
CA LYS A 171 13.67 4.13 8.88
C LYS A 171 12.56 4.75 8.02
N ASP A 172 12.60 4.50 6.73
CA ASP A 172 11.68 5.11 5.76
C ASP A 172 10.27 4.54 5.91
N GLU A 173 10.17 3.25 6.25
CA GLU A 173 8.91 2.54 6.44
C GLU A 173 8.31 2.73 7.84
N LYS A 174 9.09 3.28 8.78
CA LYS A 174 8.72 3.48 10.19
C LYS A 174 8.30 2.19 10.88
N ILE A 175 9.05 1.12 10.58
CA ILE A 175 8.85 -0.23 11.14
C ILE A 175 10.02 -0.52 12.07
N ILE A 176 9.71 -0.85 13.32
CA ILE A 176 10.67 -1.43 14.26
C ILE A 176 10.50 -2.95 14.24
N ILE A 177 11.60 -3.67 14.24
CA ILE A 177 11.62 -5.12 14.39
C ILE A 177 12.36 -5.45 15.69
N GLU A 178 11.72 -6.24 16.54
CA GLU A 178 12.29 -6.80 17.76
C GLU A 178 12.44 -8.30 17.57
N VAL A 179 13.62 -8.85 17.83
CA VAL A 179 13.93 -10.27 17.64
C VAL A 179 14.10 -10.95 18.98
N LYS A 180 13.41 -12.07 19.17
CA LYS A 180 13.61 -12.96 20.31
C LYS A 180 13.93 -14.37 19.83
N LYS A 181 14.91 -15.03 20.45
CA LYS A 181 15.06 -16.49 20.30
C LYS A 181 14.74 -17.18 21.61
N THR A 182 13.75 -18.06 21.60
CA THR A 182 13.39 -18.82 22.80
C THR A 182 14.50 -19.76 23.22
N ARG A 183 14.54 -20.04 24.51
CA ARG A 183 15.47 -20.99 25.13
C ARG A 183 14.86 -21.52 26.42
N GLN A 184 15.56 -22.44 27.09
CA GLN A 184 15.08 -23.05 28.33
C GLN A 184 14.66 -22.02 29.40
N THR A 185 15.29 -20.84 29.44
CA THR A 185 15.01 -19.76 30.39
C THR A 185 14.15 -18.63 29.85
N LEU A 186 13.72 -18.69 28.58
CA LEU A 186 12.91 -17.66 27.93
C LEU A 186 11.77 -18.36 27.17
N LYS A 187 10.67 -18.61 27.89
CA LYS A 187 9.48 -19.32 27.39
C LYS A 187 8.32 -18.37 27.17
N ALA A 188 7.14 -18.90 26.84
CA ALA A 188 5.94 -18.12 26.52
C ALA A 188 5.65 -16.96 27.49
N ARG A 189 5.74 -17.21 28.80
CA ARG A 189 5.50 -16.19 29.83
C ARG A 189 6.56 -15.09 29.77
N ASP A 190 7.83 -15.48 29.78
CA ASP A 190 8.96 -14.54 29.82
C ASP A 190 9.00 -13.69 28.55
N VAL A 191 8.82 -14.33 27.39
CA VAL A 191 8.66 -13.64 26.09
C VAL A 191 7.51 -12.64 26.13
N GLY A 192 6.34 -13.04 26.64
CA GLY A 192 5.19 -12.13 26.74
C GLY A 192 5.46 -10.93 27.63
N GLU A 193 6.09 -11.13 28.80
CA GLU A 193 6.45 -10.06 29.73
C GLU A 193 7.45 -9.08 29.10
N GLU A 194 8.50 -9.58 28.44
CA GLU A 194 9.48 -8.74 27.73
C GLU A 194 8.82 -7.93 26.60
N LEU A 195 8.08 -8.58 25.70
CA LEU A 195 7.46 -7.92 24.55
C LEU A 195 6.42 -6.84 24.96
N ILE A 196 5.75 -7.00 26.10
CA ILE A 196 4.87 -5.95 26.64
C ILE A 196 5.67 -4.72 27.07
N VAL A 197 6.84 -4.90 27.67
CA VAL A 197 7.71 -3.79 28.07
C VAL A 197 8.30 -3.13 26.83
N ASP A 198 8.83 -3.92 25.90
CA ASP A 198 9.48 -3.46 24.68
C ASP A 198 8.50 -2.67 23.80
N SER A 199 7.28 -3.20 23.59
CA SER A 199 6.25 -2.49 22.82
C SER A 199 5.88 -1.12 23.39
N ARG A 200 5.82 -0.98 24.72
CA ARG A 200 5.56 0.32 25.37
C ARG A 200 6.69 1.31 25.13
N ARG A 201 7.94 0.86 25.23
CA ARG A 201 9.11 1.73 25.04
C ARG A 201 9.27 2.15 23.58
N TYR A 202 9.11 1.20 22.65
CA TYR A 202 9.33 1.45 21.23
C TYR A 202 8.21 2.28 20.60
N ARG A 203 6.98 2.22 21.13
CA ARG A 203 5.90 3.12 20.71
C ARG A 203 6.23 4.61 20.93
N ALA A 204 7.13 4.94 21.86
CA ALA A 204 7.58 6.31 22.09
C ALA A 204 8.60 6.81 21.03
N HIS A 205 9.14 5.91 20.19
CA HIS A 205 10.07 6.29 19.14
C HIS A 205 9.34 7.05 18.02
N PRO A 206 9.83 8.23 17.58
CA PRO A 206 9.12 9.09 16.63
C PRO A 206 8.85 8.42 15.27
N ASP A 207 9.73 7.51 14.88
CA ASP A 207 9.63 6.72 13.65
C ASP A 207 9.11 5.30 13.87
N CYS A 208 8.35 5.06 14.94
CA CYS A 208 7.66 3.80 15.16
C CYS A 208 6.16 3.94 14.86
N LYS A 209 5.76 3.46 13.69
CA LYS A 209 4.33 3.30 13.32
C LYS A 209 3.90 1.86 13.34
N LYS A 210 4.83 0.94 13.10
CA LYS A 210 4.59 -0.48 13.22
C LYS A 210 5.73 -1.13 14.00
N LEU A 211 5.39 -2.08 14.86
CA LEU A 211 6.32 -2.91 15.58
C LEU A 211 6.06 -4.36 15.23
N LEU A 212 7.07 -5.05 14.73
CA LEU A 212 7.04 -6.49 14.50
C LEU A 212 7.96 -7.19 15.50
N CYS A 213 7.38 -7.97 16.42
CA CYS A 213 8.13 -8.81 17.34
C CYS A 213 8.26 -10.21 16.74
N PHE A 214 9.44 -10.53 16.21
CA PHE A 214 9.77 -11.81 15.64
C PHE A 214 10.34 -12.74 16.72
N VAL A 215 9.58 -13.79 17.07
CA VAL A 215 10.00 -14.79 18.04
C VAL A 215 10.37 -16.07 17.31
N TYR A 216 11.66 -16.39 17.28
CA TYR A 216 12.17 -17.63 16.72
C TYR A 216 12.17 -18.73 17.79
N ASP A 217 11.26 -19.69 17.66
CA ASP A 217 11.09 -20.84 18.56
C ASP A 217 11.31 -22.18 17.85
N PRO A 218 12.55 -22.49 17.40
CA PRO A 218 12.81 -23.71 16.66
C PRO A 218 12.68 -25.00 17.49
N GLU A 219 12.70 -24.91 18.82
CA GLU A 219 12.59 -26.06 19.72
C GLU A 219 11.20 -26.24 20.36
N GLY A 220 10.25 -25.32 20.15
CA GLY A 220 8.88 -25.45 20.64
C GLY A 220 8.71 -25.16 22.12
N TRP A 221 9.46 -24.21 22.67
CA TRP A 221 9.31 -23.76 24.06
C TRP A 221 7.99 -23.05 24.34
N ILE A 222 7.30 -22.57 23.32
CA ILE A 222 5.98 -21.95 23.38
C ILE A 222 4.93 -22.97 22.92
N SER A 223 4.17 -23.52 23.86
CA SER A 223 3.19 -24.57 23.59
C SER A 223 1.96 -24.11 22.80
N ASN A 224 1.52 -22.85 22.98
CA ASN A 224 0.42 -22.25 22.22
C ASN A 224 0.85 -20.91 21.58
N PRO A 225 1.62 -20.95 20.48
CA PRO A 225 2.09 -19.74 19.82
C PRO A 225 0.94 -18.86 19.33
N CYS A 226 -0.11 -19.45 18.75
CA CYS A 226 -1.26 -18.71 18.23
C CYS A 226 -2.00 -17.94 19.34
N GLY A 227 -2.12 -18.54 20.54
CA GLY A 227 -2.71 -17.85 21.69
C GLY A 227 -1.91 -16.63 22.08
N LEU A 228 -0.59 -16.78 22.27
CA LEU A 228 0.29 -15.68 22.67
C LEU A 228 0.31 -14.54 21.63
N GLU A 229 0.32 -14.89 20.34
CA GLU A 229 0.20 -13.89 19.27
C GLU A 229 -1.11 -13.12 19.35
N ASN A 230 -2.24 -13.81 19.52
CA ASN A 230 -3.56 -13.17 19.58
C ASN A 230 -3.70 -12.26 20.82
N ASP A 231 -3.10 -12.65 21.95
CA ASP A 231 -3.13 -11.88 23.19
C ASP A 231 -2.29 -10.58 23.09
N LEU A 232 -1.22 -10.59 22.30
CA LEU A 232 -0.28 -9.47 22.17
C LEU A 232 -0.52 -8.58 20.95
N ASN A 233 -1.01 -9.13 19.85
CA ASN A 233 -1.27 -8.39 18.61
C ASN A 233 -2.25 -7.23 18.86
N LYS A 234 -1.90 -6.03 18.37
CA LYS A 234 -2.73 -4.84 18.50
C LYS A 234 -2.72 -4.02 17.22
N LYS A 235 -3.87 -3.46 16.88
CA LYS A 235 -4.03 -2.56 15.75
C LYS A 235 -4.83 -1.34 16.18
N GLU A 236 -4.17 -0.20 16.21
CA GLU A 236 -4.72 1.11 16.57
C GLU A 236 -4.55 2.05 15.36
N ASP A 237 -5.16 3.25 15.41
CA ASP A 237 -5.15 4.17 14.27
C ASP A 237 -3.73 4.68 13.91
N ASP A 238 -2.85 4.80 14.92
CA ASP A 238 -1.51 5.38 14.77
C ASP A 238 -0.36 4.39 14.98
N PHE A 239 -0.68 3.16 15.38
CA PHE A 239 0.29 2.14 15.78
C PHE A 239 -0.23 0.70 15.54
N GLU A 240 0.62 -0.15 14.97
CA GLU A 240 0.34 -1.58 14.76
C GLU A 240 1.44 -2.42 15.41
N LEU A 241 1.07 -3.31 16.35
CA LEU A 241 1.93 -4.32 16.94
C LEU A 241 1.57 -5.69 16.39
N LYS A 242 2.56 -6.35 15.79
CA LYS A 242 2.46 -7.72 15.30
C LYS A 242 3.52 -8.59 15.96
N VAL A 243 3.10 -9.63 16.67
CA VAL A 243 3.95 -10.71 17.15
C VAL A 243 3.85 -11.87 16.16
N LEU A 244 5.01 -12.38 15.75
CA LEU A 244 5.11 -13.55 14.88
C LEU A 244 6.08 -14.57 15.46
N ILE A 245 5.54 -15.71 15.86
CA ILE A 245 6.25 -16.85 16.45
C ILE A 245 6.42 -17.92 15.36
N VAL A 246 7.68 -18.29 15.08
CA VAL A 246 8.07 -19.17 13.96
C VAL A 246 9.11 -20.19 14.43
N PRO A 247 9.10 -21.45 13.97
CA PRO A 247 8.12 -22.06 13.06
C PRO A 247 6.75 -22.30 13.69
N LYS A 248 5.76 -22.56 12.83
CA LYS A 248 4.42 -23.02 13.22
C LYS A 248 4.36 -24.54 13.21
N GLY A 249 3.61 -25.12 14.15
CA GLY A 249 3.25 -26.54 14.12
C GLY A 249 4.27 -27.49 14.75
N HIS A 250 4.67 -27.22 15.99
CA HIS A 250 5.31 -28.20 16.87
C HIS A 250 4.29 -29.20 17.42
#